data_AF-A0A2W6RG73-F1
#
_entry.id   AF-A0A2W6RG73-F1
#
_cell.length_a   1.000
_cell.length_b   1.000
_cell.length_c   1.000
_cell.angle_alpha   90.00
_cell.angle_beta   90.00
_cell.angle_gamma   90.00
#
_symmetry.space_group_name_H-M   'P 1'
#
loop_
_entity.id
_entity.type
_entity.pdbx_description
1 polymer ?
#
loop_
_entity_poly.entity_id
_entity_poly.type
_entity_poly.pdbx_seq_one_letter_code
_entity_poly.pdbx_strand_id
1 'polypeptide(L)'
;EMARSESFKEGRIPLSTFRADIDYHIGEALTQYGKLGVKVWIMKGEVYGKRELSPLVGQQKKGPAGGGNRERGDRENRKPRRNNNN
;
A
#
# COMPACT_ATOMS: atom_id res chain seq x y z
N GLU A 1 -7.58 4.21 -46.94
CA GLU A 1 -8.37 3.74 -45.79
C GLU A 1 -7.94 4.52 -44.55
N MET A 2 -8.85 4.93 -43.65
CA MET A 2 -8.56 5.89 -42.56
C MET A 2 -8.70 5.23 -41.19
N ALA A 3 -7.73 5.43 -40.30
CA ALA A 3 -7.82 4.96 -38.91
C ALA A 3 -8.91 5.70 -38.13
N ARG A 4 -9.62 4.97 -37.27
CA ARG A 4 -10.71 5.49 -36.42
C ARG A 4 -10.51 5.07 -34.97
N SER A 5 -11.17 5.76 -34.05
CA SER A 5 -11.20 5.37 -32.63
C SER A 5 -12.66 5.34 -32.18
N GLU A 6 -13.08 4.20 -31.65
CA GLU A 6 -14.39 4.03 -31.06
C GLU A 6 -14.23 3.84 -29.55
N SER A 7 -15.25 4.25 -28.81
CA SER A 7 -15.26 4.15 -27.35
C SER A 7 -16.63 3.70 -26.89
N PHE A 8 -16.65 2.68 -26.04
CA PHE A 8 -17.83 2.22 -25.33
C PHE A 8 -17.63 2.47 -23.84
N LYS A 9 -18.66 2.97 -23.17
CA LYS A 9 -18.63 3.24 -21.73
C LYS A 9 -19.96 2.85 -21.12
N GLU A 10 -19.89 2.09 -20.05
CA GLU A 10 -21.02 1.75 -19.21
C GLU A 10 -20.82 2.35 -17.81
N GLY A 11 -21.87 2.94 -17.24
CA GLY A 11 -21.83 3.53 -15.91
C GLY A 11 -21.00 4.83 -15.79
N ARG A 12 -20.49 5.10 -14.58
CA ARG A 12 -19.76 6.32 -14.22
C ARG A 12 -18.26 6.04 -14.04
N ILE A 13 -17.44 6.84 -14.72
CA ILE A 13 -15.97 6.82 -14.61
C ILE A 13 -15.50 8.26 -14.41
N PRO A 14 -15.39 8.74 -13.16
CA PRO A 14 -15.02 10.12 -12.86
C PRO A 14 -13.49 10.29 -12.89
N LEU A 15 -12.94 10.60 -14.07
CA LEU A 15 -11.49 10.72 -14.29
C LEU A 15 -10.83 11.90 -13.53
N SER A 16 -11.59 12.92 -13.16
CA SER A 16 -11.11 14.07 -12.40
C SER A 16 -11.08 13.86 -10.88
N THR A 17 -11.65 12.75 -10.39
CA THR A 17 -11.80 12.50 -8.95
C THR A 17 -10.65 11.62 -8.44
N PHE A 18 -9.66 12.22 -7.78
CA PHE A 18 -8.47 11.50 -7.30
C PHE A 18 -8.74 10.40 -6.26
N ARG A 19 -9.85 10.52 -5.50
CA ARG A 19 -10.29 9.49 -4.55
C ARG A 19 -10.96 8.28 -5.22
N ALA A 20 -11.27 8.38 -6.51
CA ALA A 20 -11.82 7.26 -7.27
C ALA A 20 -10.71 6.24 -7.53
N ASP A 21 -11.03 4.97 -7.30
CA ASP A 21 -10.14 3.87 -7.60
C ASP A 21 -10.36 3.42 -9.04
N ILE A 22 -9.45 3.83 -9.92
CA ILE A 22 -9.54 3.57 -11.35
C ILE A 22 -8.30 2.81 -11.79
N ASP A 23 -8.50 1.58 -12.25
CA ASP A 23 -7.47 0.82 -12.94
C ASP A 23 -7.45 1.23 -14.41
N TYR A 24 -6.27 1.58 -14.90
CA TYR A 24 -6.03 1.88 -16.31
C TYR A 24 -5.03 0.89 -16.91
N HIS A 25 -5.33 0.38 -18.09
CA HIS A 25 -4.40 -0.41 -18.88
C HIS A 25 -4.54 -0.09 -20.37
N ILE A 26 -3.42 -0.21 -21.09
CA ILE A 26 -3.36 -0.09 -22.55
C ILE A 26 -2.68 -1.32 -23.12
N GLY A 27 -3.28 -1.92 -24.14
CA GLY A 27 -2.76 -3.07 -24.86
C GLY A 27 -2.86 -2.89 -26.37
N GLU A 28 -1.95 -3.53 -27.11
CA GLU A 28 -1.96 -3.56 -28.57
C GLU A 28 -2.33 -4.96 -29.05
N ALA A 29 -3.24 -5.07 -30.01
CA ALA A 29 -3.56 -6.31 -30.70
C ALA A 29 -2.94 -6.30 -32.10
N LEU A 30 -2.14 -7.33 -32.40
CA LEU A 30 -1.58 -7.57 -33.73
C LEU A 30 -2.64 -8.25 -34.60
N THR A 31 -3.06 -7.58 -35.66
CA THR A 31 -4.05 -8.11 -36.62
C THR A 31 -3.49 -8.07 -38.04
N GLN A 32 -4.15 -8.74 -38.98
CA GLN A 32 -3.71 -8.81 -40.38
C GLN A 32 -3.67 -7.43 -41.07
N TYR A 33 -4.50 -6.49 -40.61
CA TYR A 33 -4.59 -5.14 -41.16
C TYR A 33 -3.73 -4.12 -40.39
N GLY A 34 -3.00 -4.56 -39.37
CA GLY A 34 -2.13 -3.71 -38.56
C GLY A 34 -2.32 -3.89 -37.06
N LYS A 35 -1.84 -2.90 -36.29
CA LYS A 35 -1.95 -2.88 -34.83
C LYS A 35 -3.19 -2.11 -34.37
N LEU A 36 -4.01 -2.71 -33.52
CA LEU A 36 -5.16 -2.06 -32.89
C LEU A 36 -4.84 -1.76 -31.42
N GLY A 37 -4.93 -0.49 -31.00
CA GLY A 37 -4.74 -0.10 -29.62
C GLY A 37 -6.05 -0.14 -28.83
N VAL A 38 -6.07 -0.84 -27.69
CA VAL A 38 -7.22 -0.94 -26.78
C VAL A 38 -6.86 -0.27 -25.45
N LYS A 39 -7.67 0.69 -25.02
CA LYS A 39 -7.56 1.37 -23.72
C LYS A 39 -8.73 0.96 -22.84
N VAL A 40 -8.44 0.54 -21.62
CA VAL A 40 -9.44 0.06 -20.66
C VAL A 40 -9.34 0.86 -19.37
N TRP A 41 -10.49 1.30 -18.87
CA TRP A 41 -10.65 1.95 -17.57
C TRP A 41 -11.68 1.18 -16.76
N ILE A 42 -11.33 0.76 -15.53
CA ILE A 42 -12.24 0.03 -14.63
C ILE A 42 -12.39 0.85 -13.35
N MET A 43 -13.60 1.34 -13.08
CA MET A 43 -13.94 2.03 -11.84
C MET A 43 -14.33 0.99 -10.79
N LYS A 44 -13.48 0.80 -9.76
CA LYS A 44 -13.69 -0.17 -8.67
C LYS A 44 -14.45 0.41 -7.47
N GLY A 45 -14.55 1.74 -7.39
CA GLY A 45 -15.24 2.46 -6.32
C GLY A 45 -14.50 3.73 -5.92
N GLU A 46 -14.75 4.20 -4.71
CA GLU A 46 -14.06 5.32 -4.10
C GLU A 46 -13.36 4.85 -2.84
N VAL A 47 -12.12 5.29 -2.61
CA VAL A 47 -11.41 4.96 -1.38
C VAL A 47 -11.38 6.13 -0.43
N TYR A 48 -11.93 5.88 0.76
CA TYR A 48 -11.99 6.80 1.87
C TYR A 48 -10.94 6.39 2.90
N GLY A 49 -9.89 7.19 3.05
CA GLY A 49 -8.78 6.94 3.98
C GLY A 49 -7.45 7.48 3.44
N LYS A 50 -6.40 7.49 4.28
CA LYS A 50 -5.03 7.81 3.84
C LYS A 50 -4.55 6.71 2.89
N ARG A 51 -4.75 6.89 1.59
CA ARG A 51 -4.00 6.16 0.58
C ARG A 51 -2.59 6.73 0.58
N GLU A 52 -1.69 6.03 1.25
CA GLU A 52 -0.25 6.19 1.02
C GLU A 52 -0.01 5.85 -0.46
N LEU A 53 0.01 6.87 -1.32
CA LEU A 53 0.32 6.77 -2.75
C LEU A 53 1.79 6.40 -3.01
N SER A 54 2.54 6.09 -1.95
CA SER A 54 3.89 5.57 -2.03
C SER A 54 3.82 4.13 -2.58
N PRO A 55 4.59 3.81 -3.64
CA PRO A 55 4.53 2.51 -4.32
C PRO A 55 5.08 1.34 -3.47
N LEU A 56 5.21 1.52 -2.15
CA LEU A 56 5.77 0.57 -1.19
C LEU A 56 4.69 -0.10 -0.32
N VAL A 57 3.41 0.02 -0.66
CA VAL A 57 2.29 -0.68 0.02
C VAL A 57 2.31 -2.17 -0.38
N GLY A 58 3.20 -2.91 0.27
CA GLY A 58 3.39 -4.35 0.05
C GLY A 58 4.51 -4.97 0.89
N GLN A 59 5.45 -4.15 1.39
CA GLN A 59 6.42 -4.62 2.39
C GLN A 59 5.85 -4.44 3.79
N GLN A 60 5.08 -5.43 4.26
CA GLN A 60 4.87 -5.64 5.69
C GLN A 60 6.25 -5.84 6.35
N LYS A 61 6.83 -4.78 6.91
CA LYS A 61 7.81 -4.96 7.98
C LYS A 61 7.06 -5.54 9.17
N LYS A 62 7.17 -6.85 9.38
CA LYS A 62 6.87 -7.49 10.67
C LYS A 62 7.73 -6.80 11.73
N GLY A 63 7.14 -5.89 12.51
CA GLY A 63 7.75 -5.46 13.76
C GLY A 63 7.76 -6.62 14.76
N PRO A 64 8.73 -6.72 15.68
CA PRO A 64 8.59 -7.62 16.81
C PRO A 64 7.58 -6.99 17.79
N ALA A 65 6.49 -7.71 18.03
CA ALA A 65 5.56 -7.40 19.10
C ALA A 65 5.99 -8.07 20.41
N GLY A 66 5.88 -7.33 21.52
CA GLY A 66 5.61 -7.90 22.85
C GLY A 66 6.80 -7.98 23.82
N GLY A 67 6.72 -7.24 24.92
CA GLY A 67 7.70 -7.35 26.01
C GLY A 67 7.41 -6.50 27.26
N GLY A 68 6.24 -6.70 27.88
CA GLY A 68 6.02 -6.68 29.34
C GLY A 68 6.52 -5.50 30.19
N ASN A 69 5.53 -4.79 30.75
CA ASN A 69 5.65 -3.94 31.93
C ASN A 69 6.36 -4.70 33.08
N ARG A 70 7.54 -4.24 33.51
CA ARG A 70 8.16 -4.66 34.79
C ARG A 70 8.62 -3.43 35.56
N GLU A 71 7.84 -3.18 36.59
CA GLU A 71 8.07 -2.31 37.73
C GLU A 71 9.55 -2.20 38.09
N ARG A 72 10.09 -0.98 38.04
CA ARG A 72 11.35 -0.63 38.70
C ARG A 72 11.07 -0.44 40.20
N GLY A 73 10.82 -1.56 40.87
CA GLY A 73 10.89 -1.67 42.32
C GLY A 73 12.27 -2.12 42.77
N ASP A 74 12.67 -1.68 43.96
CA ASP A 74 13.80 -2.17 44.75
C ASP A 74 15.21 -1.77 44.33
N ARG A 75 15.55 -0.52 44.67
CA ARG A 75 16.93 -0.02 44.74
C ARG A 75 17.27 0.28 46.20
N GLU A 76 17.12 -0.69 47.09
CA GLU A 76 17.59 -0.57 48.46
C GLU A 76 18.06 -1.93 48.99
N ASN A 77 19.24 -1.94 49.62
CA ASN A 77 19.68 -3.01 50.53
C ASN A 77 20.37 -4.28 49.96
N ARG A 78 21.52 -4.12 49.27
CA ARG A 78 22.61 -5.14 49.31
C ARG A 78 23.99 -4.51 49.39
N LYS A 79 24.41 -4.11 50.59
CA LYS A 79 25.83 -4.16 50.98
C LYS A 79 26.00 -5.23 52.05
N PRO A 80 26.62 -6.40 51.73
CA PRO A 80 26.98 -7.34 52.77
C PRO A 80 28.14 -6.76 53.57
N ARG A 81 27.93 -6.57 54.88
CA ARG A 81 29.02 -6.43 55.86
C ARG A 81 29.87 -7.69 55.79
N ARG A 82 31.07 -7.63 55.22
CA ARG A 82 32.05 -8.69 55.34
C ARG A 82 33.20 -8.23 56.22
N ASN A 83 33.22 -8.85 57.38
CA ASN A 83 34.14 -8.77 58.48
C ASN A 83 35.51 -9.41 58.13
N ASN A 84 36.53 -8.91 58.83
CA ASN A 84 37.68 -9.63 59.40
C ASN A 84 39.05 -9.71 58.68
N ASN A 85 40.04 -9.25 59.47
CA ASN A 85 41.42 -9.71 59.70
C ASN A 85 42.46 -9.72 58.57
N ASN A 86 43.38 -8.75 58.59
CA ASN A 86 44.75 -8.91 59.14
C ASN A 86 45.32 -7.53 59.50
#